data_AF-A0A6V7IQH6-F1
#
_entry.id   AF-A0A6V7IQH6-F1
#
_cell.length_a   1.000
_cell.length_b   1.000
_cell.length_c   1.000
_cell.angle_alpha   90.00
_cell.angle_beta   90.00
_cell.angle_gamma   90.00
#
_symmetry.space_group_name_H-M   'P 1'
#
loop_
_entity.id
_entity.type
_entity.pdbx_description
1 polymer ?
#
loop_
_entity_poly.entity_id
_entity_poly.type
_entity_poly.pdbx_seq_one_letter_code
_entity_poly.pdbx_strand_id
1 'polypeptide(L)'
;IDDNIEKVFTKCVKEGKATIRLKNPAHDLTIKCDPLELKGFLNTLKLAMSKSLDPAVLNISNLQPKTIAQSPKTKITVKTRADYPILQGFPRTTEVLNIVDLGRKSFDRQILKLQSLRVLNLSQNRISSLPKELGKLVHLSELILSNNALRLGGTKWEWLNEESMAKSLRLLDLSKNE
;
A
#
# COMPACT_ATOMS: atom_id res chain seq x y z
N ILE A 1 -14.45 -16.67 -10.91
CA ILE A 1 -14.70 -15.23 -11.22
C ILE A 1 -14.59 -15.15 -12.73
N ASP A 2 -15.54 -15.78 -13.40
CA ASP A 2 -15.30 -16.22 -14.76
C ASP A 2 -16.08 -15.28 -15.67
N ASP A 3 -15.41 -14.78 -16.71
CA ASP A 3 -16.03 -14.01 -17.79
C ASP A 3 -16.50 -12.58 -17.47
N ASN A 4 -15.89 -11.90 -16.49
CA ASN A 4 -16.16 -10.47 -16.24
C ASN A 4 -15.38 -9.50 -17.16
N ILE A 5 -14.59 -10.01 -18.10
CA ILE A 5 -13.85 -9.19 -19.07
C ILE A 5 -14.73 -9.03 -20.32
N GLU A 6 -15.11 -7.80 -20.64
CA GLU A 6 -15.87 -7.47 -21.85
C GLU A 6 -14.95 -7.41 -23.07
N LYS A 7 -13.83 -6.68 -22.96
CA LYS A 7 -12.91 -6.46 -24.08
C LYS A 7 -11.51 -6.07 -23.61
N VAL A 8 -10.49 -6.47 -24.36
CA VAL A 8 -9.10 -6.06 -24.14
C VAL A 8 -8.63 -5.25 -25.34
N PHE A 9 -8.16 -4.03 -25.10
CA PHE A 9 -7.63 -3.11 -26.10
C PHE A 9 -6.11 -3.11 -26.06
N THR A 10 -5.48 -3.54 -27.17
CA THR A 10 -4.04 -3.76 -27.28
C THR A 10 -3.34 -2.84 -28.30
N LYS A 11 -4.02 -1.79 -28.78
CA LYS A 11 -3.52 -0.88 -29.83
C LYS A 11 -2.18 -0.21 -29.47
N CYS A 12 -1.98 0.10 -28.19
CA CYS A 12 -0.82 0.84 -27.69
C CYS A 12 0.20 -0.05 -26.93
N VAL A 13 0.20 -1.37 -27.14
CA VAL A 13 1.10 -2.28 -26.40
C VAL A 13 2.57 -1.99 -26.67
N LYS A 14 2.92 -1.51 -27.87
CA LYS A 14 4.28 -1.05 -28.20
C LYS A 14 4.74 0.15 -27.36
N GLU A 15 3.79 0.94 -26.85
CA GLU A 15 4.04 2.05 -25.92
C GLU A 15 3.91 1.62 -24.44
N GLY A 16 3.75 0.32 -24.18
CA GLY A 16 3.56 -0.20 -22.83
C GLY A 16 2.18 0.09 -22.25
N LYS A 17 1.16 0.33 -23.07
CA LYS A 17 -0.21 0.63 -22.62
C LYS A 17 -1.22 -0.38 -23.14
N ALA A 18 -2.11 -0.85 -22.27
CA ALA A 18 -3.29 -1.63 -22.63
C ALA A 18 -4.48 -1.25 -21.76
N THR A 19 -5.69 -1.49 -22.25
CA THR A 19 -6.93 -1.22 -21.50
C THR A 19 -7.79 -2.48 -21.47
N ILE A 20 -8.30 -2.85 -20.29
CA ILE A 20 -9.22 -3.97 -20.10
C ILE A 20 -10.56 -3.39 -19.65
N ARG A 21 -11.62 -3.66 -20.40
CA ARG A 21 -12.99 -3.31 -20.05
C ARG A 21 -13.65 -4.46 -19.31
N LEU A 22 -14.22 -4.15 -18.15
CA LEU A 22 -14.97 -5.11 -17.33
C LEU A 22 -16.47 -4.97 -17.57
N LYS A 23 -17.24 -6.05 -17.44
CA LYS A 23 -18.70 -6.06 -17.61
C LYS A 23 -19.43 -5.52 -16.38
N ASN A 24 -19.07 -5.98 -15.18
CA ASN A 24 -19.74 -5.63 -13.94
C ASN A 24 -18.79 -5.45 -12.74
N PRO A 25 -18.72 -4.25 -12.13
CA PRO A 25 -19.29 -3.00 -12.63
C PRO A 25 -18.53 -2.50 -13.88
N ALA A 26 -19.23 -1.94 -14.86
CA ALA A 26 -18.66 -1.50 -16.13
C ALA A 26 -17.59 -0.40 -15.95
N HIS A 27 -16.32 -0.78 -16.05
CA HIS A 27 -15.16 0.12 -15.88
C HIS A 27 -13.99 -0.30 -16.77
N ASP A 28 -13.17 0.69 -17.13
CA ASP A 28 -11.95 0.50 -17.91
C ASP A 28 -10.71 0.52 -17.00
N LEU A 29 -9.95 -0.57 -16.98
CA LEU A 29 -8.67 -0.69 -16.31
C LEU A 29 -7.54 -0.42 -17.30
N THR A 30 -6.76 0.64 -17.08
CA THR A 30 -5.59 0.94 -17.91
C THR A 30 -4.31 0.46 -17.24
N ILE A 31 -3.56 -0.37 -17.96
CA ILE A 31 -2.26 -0.90 -17.54
C ILE A 31 -1.18 -0.11 -18.29
N LYS A 32 -0.18 0.38 -17.54
CA LYS A 32 1.01 1.02 -18.10
C LYS A 32 2.27 0.41 -17.47
N CYS A 33 3.06 -0.30 -18.25
CA CYS A 33 4.32 -0.93 -17.83
C CYS A 33 5.29 -1.08 -19.00
N ASP A 34 6.40 -1.79 -18.81
CA ASP A 34 7.33 -2.07 -19.90
C ASP A 34 6.64 -2.87 -21.04
N PRO A 35 6.89 -2.54 -22.33
CA PRO A 35 6.24 -3.23 -23.46
C PRO A 35 6.46 -4.75 -23.51
N LEU A 36 7.60 -5.26 -23.05
CA LEU A 36 7.90 -6.70 -23.04
C LEU A 36 7.11 -7.41 -21.95
N GLU A 37 7.07 -6.83 -20.75
CA GLU A 37 6.27 -7.36 -19.64
C GLU A 37 4.77 -7.34 -19.97
N LEU A 38 4.30 -6.25 -20.59
CA LEU A 38 2.91 -6.12 -21.01
C LEU A 38 2.52 -7.19 -22.03
N LYS A 39 3.40 -7.47 -22.99
CA LYS A 39 3.16 -8.51 -24.00
C LYS A 39 3.08 -9.91 -23.37
N GLY A 40 3.94 -10.20 -22.39
CA GLY A 40 3.89 -11.44 -21.62
C GLY A 40 2.57 -11.60 -20.87
N PHE A 41 2.19 -10.57 -20.10
CA PHE A 41 0.93 -10.54 -19.36
C PHE A 41 -0.29 -10.75 -20.27
N LEU A 42 -0.35 -10.07 -21.42
CA LEU A 42 -1.48 -10.18 -22.35
C LEU A 42 -1.60 -11.58 -22.97
N ASN A 43 -0.47 -12.26 -23.22
CA ASN A 43 -0.49 -13.64 -23.70
C ASN A 43 -1.05 -14.58 -22.63
N THR A 44 -0.61 -14.45 -21.38
CA THR A 44 -1.14 -15.23 -20.25
C THR A 44 -2.64 -14.96 -20.05
N LEU A 45 -3.06 -13.70 -20.12
CA LEU A 45 -4.46 -13.31 -20.01
C LEU A 45 -5.31 -13.94 -21.12
N LYS A 46 -4.81 -13.92 -22.38
CA LYS A 46 -5.50 -14.53 -23.52
C LYS A 46 -5.64 -16.06 -23.35
N LEU A 47 -4.60 -16.73 -22.85
CA LEU A 47 -4.65 -18.16 -22.54
C LEU A 47 -5.69 -18.45 -21.45
N ALA A 48 -5.70 -17.65 -20.37
CA ALA A 48 -6.67 -17.77 -19.29
C ALA A 48 -8.12 -17.56 -19.76
N MET A 49 -8.34 -16.62 -20.68
CA MET A 49 -9.66 -16.39 -21.28
C MET A 49 -10.10 -17.52 -22.23
N SER A 50 -9.16 -18.25 -22.84
CA SER A 50 -9.46 -19.27 -23.85
C SER A 50 -9.98 -20.61 -23.31
N LYS A 51 -10.13 -20.77 -21.97
CA LYS A 51 -10.60 -21.98 -21.26
C LYS A 51 -9.87 -23.30 -21.59
N SER A 52 -8.91 -23.29 -22.50
CA SER A 52 -7.98 -24.37 -22.81
C SER A 52 -6.64 -24.01 -22.20
N LEU A 53 -6.44 -24.44 -20.95
CA LEU A 53 -5.17 -24.31 -20.26
C LEU A 53 -4.64 -25.71 -20.02
N ASP A 54 -3.61 -26.10 -20.76
CA ASP A 54 -2.76 -27.21 -20.35
C ASP A 54 -2.02 -26.76 -19.07
N PRO A 55 -2.17 -27.46 -17.93
CA PRO A 55 -1.50 -27.12 -16.67
C PRO A 55 0.02 -26.99 -16.79
N ALA A 56 0.63 -27.65 -17.77
CA ALA A 56 2.07 -27.55 -18.04
C ALA A 56 2.47 -26.16 -18.58
N VAL A 57 1.58 -25.46 -19.27
CA VAL A 57 1.81 -24.10 -19.82
C VAL A 57 1.60 -23.03 -18.75
N LEU A 58 0.86 -23.35 -17.69
CA LEU A 58 0.74 -22.54 -16.47
C LEU A 58 1.97 -22.62 -15.56
N ASN A 59 2.96 -23.45 -15.90
CA ASN A 59 4.27 -23.42 -15.28
C ASN A 59 5.02 -22.19 -15.79
N ILE A 60 4.51 -21.01 -15.42
CA ILE A 60 5.18 -19.73 -15.54
C ILE A 60 6.43 -19.93 -14.70
N SER A 61 7.51 -20.23 -15.41
CA SER A 61 8.91 -20.28 -15.01
C SER A 61 9.10 -19.80 -13.60
N ASN A 62 9.70 -20.68 -12.78
CA ASN A 62 10.34 -20.53 -11.47
C ASN A 62 10.90 -19.14 -11.14
N LEU A 63 10.07 -18.11 -11.28
CA LEU A 63 10.10 -16.88 -10.54
C LEU A 63 9.75 -17.39 -9.15
N GLN A 64 10.79 -17.91 -8.48
CA GLN A 64 10.95 -17.58 -7.08
C GLN A 64 10.45 -16.13 -6.98
N PRO A 65 9.45 -15.81 -6.13
CA PRO A 65 9.10 -14.43 -5.90
C PRO A 65 10.44 -13.74 -5.77
N LYS A 66 10.80 -12.84 -6.72
CA LYS A 66 12.13 -12.22 -6.73
C LYS A 66 12.32 -11.90 -5.28
N THR A 67 13.26 -12.57 -4.60
CA THR A 67 13.60 -12.19 -3.24
C THR A 67 13.94 -10.75 -3.46
N ILE A 68 13.03 -9.85 -3.05
CA ILE A 68 13.04 -8.48 -3.54
C ILE A 68 14.44 -8.05 -3.18
N ALA A 69 15.29 -7.93 -4.20
CA ALA A 69 16.71 -7.75 -4.01
C ALA A 69 16.76 -6.40 -3.36
N GLN A 70 16.89 -6.42 -2.02
CA GLN A 70 16.56 -5.36 -1.07
C GLN A 70 16.12 -4.10 -1.81
N SER A 71 14.83 -4.03 -2.19
CA SER A 71 14.32 -2.79 -2.80
C SER A 71 14.73 -1.68 -1.85
N PRO A 72 15.27 -0.55 -2.34
CA PRO A 72 15.79 0.47 -1.45
C PRO A 72 14.72 0.76 -0.41
N LYS A 73 15.01 0.45 0.87
CA LYS A 73 14.09 0.67 1.98
C LYS A 73 13.58 2.08 1.80
N THR A 74 12.33 2.25 1.37
CA THR A 74 11.88 3.55 0.90
C THR A 74 11.56 4.36 2.14
N LYS A 75 12.61 4.98 2.69
CA LYS A 75 12.55 5.82 3.87
C LYS A 75 12.12 7.20 3.41
N ILE A 76 10.86 7.53 3.67
CA ILE A 76 10.33 8.85 3.43
C ILE A 76 10.45 9.64 4.73
N THR A 77 11.05 10.81 4.66
CA THR A 77 11.12 11.76 5.78
C THR A 77 10.58 13.09 5.32
N VAL A 78 9.45 13.49 5.89
CA VAL A 78 8.82 14.77 5.62
C VAL A 78 9.35 15.76 6.65
N LYS A 79 10.16 16.72 6.21
CA LYS A 79 10.79 17.72 7.07
C LYS A 79 9.98 19.01 7.14
N THR A 80 9.30 19.36 6.06
CA THR A 80 8.48 20.56 5.98
C THR A 80 7.07 20.24 5.48
N ARG A 81 6.14 21.18 5.66
CA ARG A 81 4.76 21.04 5.15
C ARG A 81 4.72 20.98 3.62
N ALA A 82 5.69 21.58 2.93
CA ALA A 82 5.78 21.56 1.46
C ALA A 82 6.21 20.18 0.93
N ASP A 83 6.99 19.43 1.70
CA ASP A 83 7.44 18.08 1.35
C ASP A 83 6.33 17.04 1.50
N TYR A 84 5.17 17.43 2.03
CA TYR A 84 4.05 16.54 2.24
C TYR A 84 3.38 16.22 0.89
N PRO A 85 3.30 14.95 0.47
CA PRO A 85 2.77 14.60 -0.84
C PRO A 85 1.23 14.65 -0.85
N ILE A 86 0.66 15.83 -1.11
CA ILE A 86 -0.80 16.06 -1.06
C ILE A 86 -1.51 15.49 -2.31
N LEU A 87 -0.88 15.57 -3.49
CA LEU A 87 -1.50 15.23 -4.78
C LEU A 87 -1.33 13.75 -5.16
N GLN A 88 -0.11 13.22 -5.08
CA GLN A 88 0.18 11.82 -5.43
C GLN A 88 0.06 10.85 -4.23
N GLY A 89 0.07 11.39 -3.01
CA GLY A 89 0.17 10.58 -1.79
C GLY A 89 1.55 9.94 -1.63
N PHE A 90 1.70 9.17 -0.56
CA PHE A 90 2.94 8.44 -0.30
C PHE A 90 3.08 7.24 -1.25
N PRO A 91 4.30 6.90 -1.72
CA PRO A 91 4.55 5.69 -2.49
C PRO A 91 4.08 4.45 -1.73
N ARG A 92 3.35 3.52 -2.37
CA ARG A 92 2.83 2.30 -1.71
C ARG A 92 3.94 1.38 -1.19
N THR A 93 5.16 1.53 -1.70
CA THR A 93 6.37 0.80 -1.30
C THR A 93 7.05 1.39 -0.06
N THR A 94 6.50 2.44 0.55
CA THR A 94 7.08 3.08 1.74
C THR A 94 7.10 2.11 2.92
N GLU A 95 8.30 1.78 3.41
CA GLU A 95 8.51 0.93 4.59
C GLU A 95 8.73 1.76 5.86
N VAL A 96 9.37 2.92 5.73
CA VAL A 96 9.69 3.80 6.86
C VAL A 96 9.18 5.19 6.54
N LEU A 97 8.26 5.69 7.35
CA LEU A 97 7.69 7.02 7.22
C LEU A 97 7.96 7.83 8.48
N ASN A 98 8.73 8.92 8.33
CA ASN A 98 9.00 9.87 9.40
C ASN A 98 8.32 11.20 9.07
N ILE A 99 7.44 11.64 9.96
CA ILE A 99 6.74 12.92 9.90
C ILE A 99 6.83 13.50 11.31
N VAL A 100 7.93 14.19 11.60
CA VAL A 100 8.26 14.70 12.93
C VAL A 100 8.15 16.22 12.93
N ASP A 101 7.57 16.80 13.98
CA ASP A 101 7.52 18.25 14.19
C ASP A 101 6.89 19.06 13.02
N LEU A 102 5.73 18.62 12.53
CA LEU A 102 4.97 19.37 11.52
C LEU A 102 3.73 20.08 12.10
N GLY A 103 3.52 19.95 13.42
CA GLY A 103 2.37 20.51 14.13
C GLY A 103 1.03 19.93 13.68
N ARG A 104 1.01 18.67 13.21
CA ARG A 104 -0.21 18.05 12.72
C ARG A 104 -1.18 17.77 13.86
N LYS A 105 -2.42 18.24 13.73
CA LYS A 105 -3.49 18.01 14.72
C LYS A 105 -4.22 16.68 14.52
N SER A 106 -4.14 16.11 13.32
CA SER A 106 -4.88 14.91 12.94
C SER A 106 -4.01 13.92 12.18
N PHE A 107 -4.36 12.65 12.30
CA PHE A 107 -3.75 11.56 11.55
C PHE A 107 -4.17 11.58 10.07
N ASP A 108 -3.23 11.32 9.15
CA ASP A 108 -3.53 11.26 7.72
C ASP A 108 -4.01 9.87 7.29
N ARG A 109 -5.24 9.80 6.77
CA ARG A 109 -5.78 8.55 6.27
C ARG A 109 -5.03 8.00 5.06
N GLN A 110 -4.23 8.80 4.34
CA GLN A 110 -3.39 8.30 3.25
C GLN A 110 -2.34 7.28 3.72
N ILE A 111 -1.88 7.40 4.97
CA ILE A 111 -0.90 6.49 5.57
C ILE A 111 -1.48 5.07 5.68
N LEU A 112 -2.81 4.93 5.83
CA LEU A 112 -3.49 3.64 5.90
C LEU A 112 -3.41 2.82 4.60
N LYS A 113 -3.05 3.46 3.47
CA LYS A 113 -2.88 2.79 2.18
C LYS A 113 -1.50 2.13 2.04
N LEU A 114 -0.58 2.39 2.98
CA LEU A 114 0.80 1.92 2.94
C LEU A 114 0.92 0.51 3.55
N GLN A 115 0.51 -0.50 2.78
CA GLN A 115 0.52 -1.89 3.26
C GLN A 115 1.93 -2.41 3.58
N SER A 116 2.97 -1.88 2.93
CA SER A 116 4.37 -2.24 3.18
C SER A 116 4.99 -1.50 4.37
N LEU A 117 4.24 -0.64 5.08
CA LEU A 117 4.78 0.18 6.16
C LEU A 117 5.18 -0.66 7.37
N ARG A 118 6.42 -0.49 7.83
CA ARG A 118 7.02 -1.19 8.98
C ARG A 118 7.30 -0.25 10.14
N VAL A 119 7.75 0.97 9.83
CA VAL A 119 8.08 1.97 10.84
C VAL A 119 7.32 3.26 10.54
N LEU A 120 6.54 3.71 11.51
CA LEU A 120 5.80 4.97 11.45
C LEU A 120 6.21 5.86 12.62
N ASN A 121 6.90 6.96 12.31
CA ASN A 121 7.23 7.97 13.29
C ASN A 121 6.42 9.24 13.06
N LEU A 122 5.54 9.55 14.00
CA LEU A 122 4.68 10.73 14.07
C LEU A 122 4.98 11.56 15.32
N SER A 123 6.17 11.41 15.91
CA SER A 123 6.57 12.14 17.14
C SER A 123 6.54 13.66 16.98
N GLN A 124 6.40 14.36 18.09
CA GLN A 124 6.40 15.83 18.15
C GLN A 124 5.32 16.48 17.27
N ASN A 125 4.16 15.83 17.15
CA ASN A 125 2.99 16.44 16.52
C ASN A 125 1.96 16.81 17.59
N ARG A 126 0.72 17.09 17.17
CA ARG A 126 -0.40 17.43 18.05
C ARG A 126 -1.58 16.49 17.80
N ILE A 127 -1.28 15.24 17.45
CA ILE A 127 -2.28 14.24 17.09
C ILE A 127 -3.05 13.88 18.36
N SER A 128 -4.37 14.04 18.31
CA SER A 128 -5.25 13.78 19.45
C SER A 128 -5.93 12.42 19.42
N SER A 129 -6.04 11.80 18.24
CA SER A 129 -6.63 10.49 18.05
C SER A 129 -6.06 9.75 16.86
N LEU A 130 -6.12 8.42 16.92
CA LEU A 130 -5.77 7.52 15.82
C LEU A 130 -7.02 6.81 15.31
N PRO A 131 -7.13 6.59 13.99
CA PRO A 131 -8.26 5.85 13.44
C PRO A 131 -8.17 4.36 13.78
N LYS A 132 -9.31 3.70 14.01
CA LYS A 132 -9.38 2.23 14.19
C LYS A 132 -8.74 1.46 13.02
N GLU A 133 -8.79 2.03 11.82
CA GLU A 133 -8.22 1.43 10.61
C GLU A 133 -6.69 1.34 10.64
N LEU A 134 -6.01 1.99 11.59
CA LEU A 134 -4.56 1.84 11.77
C LEU A 134 -4.19 0.38 12.00
N GLY A 135 -5.06 -0.40 12.66
CA GLY A 135 -4.92 -1.84 12.87
C GLY A 135 -4.80 -2.68 11.60
N LYS A 136 -5.20 -2.13 10.43
CA LYS A 136 -5.09 -2.80 9.12
C LYS A 136 -3.69 -2.79 8.53
N LEU A 137 -2.74 -2.08 9.15
CA LEU A 137 -1.34 -2.08 8.73
C LEU A 137 -0.63 -3.34 9.24
N VAL A 138 -0.82 -4.46 8.53
CA VAL A 138 -0.40 -5.80 8.94
C VAL A 138 1.12 -6.00 9.11
N HIS A 139 1.93 -5.10 8.56
CA HIS A 139 3.39 -5.16 8.61
C HIS A 139 4.02 -4.13 9.55
N LEU A 140 3.22 -3.31 10.24
CA LEU A 140 3.72 -2.26 11.11
C LEU A 140 4.36 -2.86 12.36
N SER A 141 5.68 -2.71 12.49
CA SER A 141 6.46 -3.20 13.63
C SER A 141 6.78 -2.12 14.65
N GLU A 142 6.93 -0.88 14.23
CA GLU A 142 7.31 0.23 15.11
C GLU A 142 6.38 1.42 14.89
N LEU A 143 5.76 1.88 15.97
CA LEU A 143 4.90 3.04 16.00
C LEU A 143 5.38 4.03 17.07
N ILE A 144 5.91 5.17 16.62
CA ILE A 144 6.44 6.22 17.49
C ILE A 144 5.49 7.42 17.43
N LEU A 145 4.85 7.70 18.56
CA LEU A 145 3.85 8.74 18.75
C LEU A 145 4.19 9.64 19.94
N SER A 146 5.45 9.64 20.37
CA SER A 146 5.88 10.43 21.52
C SER A 146 5.70 11.93 21.30
N ASN A 147 5.40 12.66 22.38
CA ASN A 147 5.15 14.09 22.34
C ASN A 147 4.00 14.45 21.39
N ASN A 148 2.81 13.90 21.65
CA ASN A 148 1.56 14.20 20.95
C ASN A 148 0.46 14.54 21.99
N ALA A 149 -0.79 14.70 21.56
CA ALA A 149 -1.92 15.03 22.43
C ALA A 149 -2.93 13.87 22.54
N LEU A 150 -2.44 12.61 22.46
CA LEU A 150 -3.30 11.42 22.50
C LEU A 150 -3.88 11.27 23.90
N ARG A 151 -5.21 11.42 24.03
CA ARG A 151 -5.89 11.26 25.31
C ARG A 151 -6.02 9.80 25.69
N LEU A 152 -5.27 9.35 26.69
CA LEU A 152 -5.34 7.96 27.18
C LEU A 152 -6.68 7.63 27.87
N GLY A 153 -7.40 8.63 28.40
CA GLY A 153 -8.57 8.41 29.26
C GLY A 153 -9.95 8.27 28.59
N GLY A 154 -10.08 8.40 27.26
CA GLY A 154 -11.41 8.48 26.61
C GLY A 154 -11.59 7.73 25.29
N THR A 155 -10.50 7.36 24.61
CA THR A 155 -10.57 6.60 23.36
C THR A 155 -10.21 5.15 23.60
N LYS A 156 -11.16 4.23 23.39
CA LYS A 156 -10.85 2.82 23.19
C LYS A 156 -9.81 2.75 22.06
N TRP A 157 -8.66 2.14 22.33
CA TRP A 157 -7.63 1.91 21.32
C TRP A 157 -8.07 0.82 20.34
N GLU A 158 -9.15 1.07 19.60
CA GLU A 158 -9.77 0.09 18.71
C GLU A 158 -8.81 -0.43 17.64
N TRP A 159 -7.83 0.39 17.27
CA TRP A 159 -6.76 0.01 16.36
C TRP A 159 -5.83 -1.08 16.91
N LEU A 160 -5.70 -1.21 18.23
CA LEU A 160 -4.95 -2.30 18.89
C LEU A 160 -5.74 -3.61 18.97
N ASN A 161 -7.07 -3.55 18.84
CA ASN A 161 -7.93 -4.74 18.94
C ASN A 161 -7.82 -5.64 17.69
N GLU A 162 -7.23 -5.15 16.60
CA GLU A 162 -6.99 -5.94 15.39
C GLU A 162 -5.88 -6.97 15.64
N GLU A 163 -6.20 -8.25 15.44
CA GLU A 163 -5.29 -9.39 15.70
C GLU A 163 -3.97 -9.26 14.92
N SER A 164 -4.03 -8.66 13.73
CA SER A 164 -2.86 -8.40 12.89
C SER A 164 -1.88 -7.40 13.51
N MET A 165 -2.41 -6.38 14.20
CA MET A 165 -1.58 -5.34 14.83
C MET A 165 -0.88 -5.89 16.08
N ALA A 166 -1.59 -6.66 16.90
CA ALA A 166 -1.02 -7.30 18.08
C ALA A 166 0.15 -8.25 17.72
N LYS A 167 0.08 -8.91 16.56
CA LYS A 167 1.14 -9.84 16.08
C LYS A 167 2.32 -9.14 15.44
N SER A 168 2.12 -7.98 14.83
CA SER A 168 3.15 -7.27 14.04
C SER A 168 3.92 -6.24 14.87
N LEU A 169 3.25 -5.54 15.79
CA LEU A 169 3.86 -4.47 16.57
C LEU A 169 4.90 -5.04 17.55
N ARG A 170 6.04 -4.36 17.62
CA ARG A 170 7.20 -4.70 18.46
C ARG A 170 7.60 -3.53 19.35
N LEU A 171 7.42 -2.31 18.84
CA LEU A 171 7.69 -1.08 19.55
C LEU A 171 6.50 -0.14 19.43
N LEU A 172 6.02 0.33 20.57
CA LEU A 172 4.99 1.35 20.68
C LEU A 172 5.46 2.41 21.66
N ASP A 173 5.83 3.59 21.16
CA ASP A 173 6.21 4.73 21.99
C ASP A 173 5.06 5.74 22.04
N LEU A 174 4.38 5.79 23.18
CA LEU A 174 3.31 6.75 23.49
C LEU A 174 3.76 7.78 24.54
N SER A 175 5.05 7.89 24.83
CA SER A 175 5.55 8.77 25.89
C SER A 175 5.19 10.24 25.65
N LYS A 176 5.00 11.00 26.72
CA LYS A 176 4.66 12.44 26.65
C LYS A 176 3.38 12.71 25.83
N ASN A 177 2.33 11.94 26.09
CA ASN A 177 0.95 12.22 25.64
C ASN A 177 0.08 12.61 26.84
N GLU A 178 -1.12 13.15 26.59
CA GLU A 178 -2.06 13.68 27.60
C GLU A 178 -2.92 12.61 28.30
#